data_AF-A0A7A6YM26-F1
#
_entry.id   AF-A0A7A6YM26-F1
#
_cell.length_a   1.000
_cell.length_b   1.000
_cell.length_c   1.000
_cell.angle_alpha   90.00
_cell.angle_beta   90.00
_cell.angle_gamma   90.00
#
_symmetry.space_group_name_H-M   'P 1'
#
loop_
_entity.id
_entity.type
_entity.pdbx_description
1 polymer ?
#
loop_
_entity_poly.entity_id
_entity_poly.type
_entity_poly.pdbx_seq_one_letter_code
_entity_poly.pdbx_strand_id
1 'polypeptide(L)' 'TPKAVKAAYDLANGKQAADATLTALAALATAADKLPYFTGVDRAALTALTSVGRAILSKPSIQSVLN' A
#
# COMPACT_ATOMS: atom_id res chain seq x y z
N THR A 1 3.25 -14.64 34.37
CA THR A 1 1.91 -15.25 34.42
C THR A 1 1.42 -15.53 33.01
N PRO A 2 0.52 -16.51 32.79
CA PRO A 2 -0.04 -16.78 31.45
C PRO A 2 -0.63 -15.53 30.77
N LYS A 3 -1.22 -14.61 31.55
CA LYS A 3 -1.72 -13.31 31.07
C LYS A 3 -0.65 -12.46 30.39
N ALA A 4 0.57 -12.39 30.95
CA ALA A 4 1.67 -11.61 30.38
C ALA A 4 2.20 -12.23 29.08
N VAL A 5 2.20 -13.56 28.99
CA VAL A 5 2.61 -14.30 27.78
C VAL A 5 1.64 -14.05 26.63
N LYS A 6 0.31 -14.09 26.90
CA LYS A 6 -0.70 -13.77 25.89
C LYS A 6 -0.59 -12.33 25.39
N ALA A 7 -0.43 -11.37 26.29
CA ALA A 7 -0.28 -9.96 25.91
C ALA A 7 0.96 -9.71 25.04
N ALA A 8 2.09 -10.37 25.36
CA ALA A 8 3.29 -10.31 24.53
C ALA A 8 3.11 -10.99 23.16
N TYR A 9 2.40 -12.12 23.12
CA TYR A 9 2.07 -12.82 21.87
C TYR A 9 1.15 -12.00 20.97
N ASP A 10 0.12 -11.36 21.53
CA ASP A 10 -0.81 -10.51 20.79
C ASP A 10 -0.12 -9.22 20.31
N LEU A 11 0.78 -8.64 21.13
CA LEU A 11 1.60 -7.49 20.74
C LEU A 11 2.60 -7.84 19.62
N ALA A 12 3.25 -9.00 19.73
CA ALA A 12 4.13 -9.53 18.69
C ALA A 12 3.35 -9.88 17.40
N ASN A 13 2.07 -10.22 17.53
CA ASN A 13 1.14 -10.45 16.43
C ASN A 13 0.25 -9.24 16.14
N GLY A 14 0.71 -8.02 16.44
CA GLY A 14 -0.01 -6.76 16.26
C GLY A 14 -0.36 -6.46 14.80
N LYS A 15 -1.23 -7.28 14.21
CA LYS A 15 -1.86 -7.05 12.93
C LYS A 15 -2.91 -5.95 13.13
N GLN A 16 -3.09 -5.13 12.12
CA GLN A 16 -4.20 -4.20 12.09
C GLN A 16 -5.53 -4.96 12.13
N ALA A 17 -6.56 -4.38 12.76
CA ALA A 17 -7.91 -4.92 12.72
C ALA A 17 -8.37 -5.09 11.26
N ALA A 18 -9.21 -6.11 11.02
CA ALA A 18 -9.71 -6.39 9.68
C ALA A 18 -10.48 -5.17 9.13
N ASP A 19 -10.01 -4.65 8.01
CA ASP A 19 -10.59 -3.53 7.28
C ASP A 19 -10.69 -3.92 5.80
N ALA A 20 -11.81 -3.60 5.17
CA ALA A 20 -12.10 -4.05 3.82
C ALA A 20 -11.17 -3.40 2.78
N THR A 21 -10.81 -2.13 2.97
CA THR A 21 -9.84 -1.43 2.10
C THR A 21 -8.44 -2.03 2.24
N LEU A 22 -8.00 -2.32 3.47
CA LEU A 22 -6.69 -2.97 3.68
C LEU A 22 -6.65 -4.39 3.17
N THR A 23 -7.75 -5.13 3.29
CA THR A 23 -7.89 -6.47 2.70
C THR A 23 -7.76 -6.41 1.18
N ALA A 24 -8.39 -5.43 0.54
CA ALA A 24 -8.28 -5.23 -0.91
C ALA A 24 -6.85 -4.92 -1.35
N LEU A 25 -6.12 -4.07 -0.61
CA LEU A 25 -4.71 -3.78 -0.89
C LEU A 25 -3.80 -4.99 -0.66
N ALA A 26 -4.02 -5.75 0.42
CA ALA A 26 -3.24 -6.94 0.75
C ALA A 26 -3.42 -8.09 -0.28
N ALA A 27 -4.56 -8.11 -0.99
CA ALA A 27 -4.84 -9.09 -2.03
C ALA A 27 -4.13 -8.82 -3.38
N LEU A 28 -3.50 -7.65 -3.56
CA LEU A 28 -2.83 -7.32 -4.81
C LEU A 28 -1.50 -8.07 -4.96
N ALA A 29 -1.29 -8.68 -6.13
CA ALA A 29 0.00 -9.31 -6.46
C ALA A 29 1.07 -8.25 -6.69
N THR A 30 2.09 -8.19 -5.82
CA THR A 30 3.17 -7.23 -5.98
C THR A 30 4.02 -7.55 -7.21
N ALA A 31 4.41 -6.50 -7.93
CA ALA A 31 5.30 -6.60 -9.08
C ALA A 31 6.05 -5.27 -9.27
N ALA A 32 7.21 -5.33 -9.92
CA ALA A 32 7.93 -4.13 -10.32
C ALA A 32 7.04 -3.26 -11.22
N ASP A 33 7.23 -1.94 -11.12
CA ASP A 33 6.61 -0.96 -12.02
C ASP A 33 5.07 -0.99 -12.02
N LYS A 34 4.45 -1.40 -10.90
CA LYS A 34 3.00 -1.34 -10.67
C LYS A 34 2.63 -0.33 -9.59
N LEU A 35 1.53 0.39 -9.82
CA LEU A 35 0.92 1.30 -8.86
C LEU A 35 -0.47 0.78 -8.45
N PRO A 36 -0.70 0.52 -7.15
CA PRO A 36 -2.05 0.33 -6.62
C PRO A 36 -2.90 1.59 -6.76
N TYR A 37 -4.17 1.42 -7.17
CA TYR A 37 -5.17 2.48 -7.18
C TYR A 37 -6.55 1.92 -6.85
N PHE A 38 -7.44 2.77 -6.31
CA PHE A 38 -8.80 2.36 -5.98
C PHE A 38 -9.72 2.45 -7.20
N THR A 39 -10.56 1.43 -7.38
CA THR A 39 -11.58 1.38 -8.44
C THR A 39 -13.01 1.55 -7.91
N GLY A 40 -13.13 1.71 -6.59
CA GLY A 40 -14.38 1.90 -5.86
C GLY A 40 -14.14 1.74 -4.36
N VAL A 41 -15.20 1.85 -3.56
CA VAL A 41 -15.14 1.56 -2.12
C VAL A 41 -14.68 0.11 -1.91
N ASP A 42 -13.64 -0.08 -1.10
CA ASP A 42 -13.03 -1.38 -0.78
C ASP A 42 -12.57 -2.20 -1.99
N ARG A 43 -12.17 -1.53 -3.08
CA ARG A 43 -11.66 -2.18 -4.29
C ARG A 43 -10.38 -1.52 -4.77
N ALA A 44 -9.36 -2.33 -5.01
CA ALA A 44 -8.09 -1.87 -5.55
C ALA A 44 -7.69 -2.69 -6.78
N ALA A 45 -6.92 -2.07 -7.66
CA ALA A 45 -6.30 -2.72 -8.82
C ALA A 45 -4.88 -2.17 -9.01
N LEU A 46 -4.12 -2.79 -9.92
CA LEU A 46 -2.78 -2.35 -10.28
C LEU A 46 -2.80 -1.76 -11.69
N THR A 47 -2.16 -0.61 -11.85
CA THR A 47 -1.82 -0.06 -13.17
C THR A 47 -0.31 -0.13 -13.39
N ALA A 48 0.12 -0.21 -14.65
CA ALA A 48 1.55 -0.17 -14.99
C ALA A 48 2.05 1.29 -14.98
N LEU A 49 3.21 1.53 -14.38
CA LEU A 49 3.94 2.79 -14.51
C LEU A 49 5.14 2.61 -15.42
N THR A 50 5.26 3.46 -16.44
CA THR A 50 6.49 3.56 -17.23
C THR A 50 7.58 4.27 -16.43
N SER A 51 8.82 4.19 -16.91
CA SER A 51 9.92 4.97 -16.36
C SER A 51 9.62 6.49 -16.40
N VAL A 52 9.01 6.96 -17.48
CA VAL A 52 8.56 8.36 -17.63
C VAL A 52 7.53 8.74 -16.57
N GLY A 53 6.52 7.89 -16.33
CA GLY A 53 5.52 8.13 -15.30
C GLY A 53 6.14 8.25 -13.90
N ARG A 54 7.09 7.38 -13.56
CA ARG A 54 7.82 7.45 -12.28
C ARG A 54 8.66 8.73 -12.16
N ALA A 55 9.33 9.13 -13.25
CA ALA A 55 10.12 10.35 -13.29
C ALA A 55 9.25 11.59 -13.02
N ILE A 56 8.05 11.66 -13.60
CA ILE A 56 7.10 12.75 -13.35
C ILE A 56 6.67 12.78 -11.88
N LEU A 57 6.28 11.64 -11.30
CA LEU A 57 5.83 11.55 -9.90
C LEU A 57 6.93 11.92 -8.89
N SER A 58 8.21 11.77 -9.26
CA SER A 58 9.35 12.14 -8.42
C SER A 58 9.70 13.64 -8.41
N LYS A 59 9.08 14.46 -9.25
CA LYS A 59 9.41 15.89 -9.34
C LYS A 59 8.84 16.66 -8.14
N PRO A 60 9.64 17.55 -7.50
CA PRO A 60 9.21 18.26 -6.29
C PRO A 60 8.33 19.49 -6.57
N SER A 61 8.20 19.88 -7.84
CA SER A 61 7.43 21.06 -8.24
C SER A 61 6.89 20.90 -9.65
N ILE A 62 5.84 21.67 -9.98
CA ILE A 62 5.31 21.78 -11.34
C ILE A 62 6.42 22.24 -12.30
N GLN A 63 7.25 23.21 -11.88
CA GLN A 63 8.32 23.71 -12.73
C GLN A 63 9.31 22.62 -13.12
N SER A 64 9.62 21.70 -12.20
CA SER A 64 10.49 20.55 -12.47
C SER A 64 9.86 19.47 -13.36
N VAL A 65 8.54 19.48 -13.56
CA VAL A 65 7.87 18.61 -14.55
C VAL A 65 7.96 19.23 -15.95
N LEU A 66 7.86 20.55 -16.03
CA LEU A 66 7.81 21.30 -17.29
C LEU A 66 9.18 21.63 -17.86
N ASN A 67 10.23 21.67 -17.02
CA ASN A 67 11.63 21.96 -17.37
C ASN A 67 12.56 20.80 -16.99
#